data_AF-A0A975PMM7-F1
#
_entry.id   AF-A0A975PMM7-F1
#
_cell.length_a   1.000
_cell.length_b   1.000
_cell.length_c   1.000
_cell.angle_alpha   90.00
_cell.angle_beta   90.00
_cell.angle_gamma   90.00
#
_symmetry.space_group_name_H-M   'P 1'
#
loop_
_entity.id
_entity.type
_entity.pdbx_description
1 polymer ?
#
loop_
_entity_poly.entity_id
_entity_poly.type
_entity_poly.pdbx_seq_one_letter_code
_entity_poly.pdbx_strand_id
1 'polypeptide(L)'
;MSSDKAIIGADIRTLEMKALSTRNGSILLLLPRILAFWLLSVTAIHAQTVTVVGSMGENGHGWMFRSQGICYVITPRHVAGELPRISVTSAAPVVNGTGTVFRPFWPEMDLAIAVVRGGIEERCIENLDSLNVSRAARNAGTAQLLRLSPSGELERQRLNLARRDYLTWQATLADAGGSIYQGTSGAFAFANDEPIGMAIESEDVNSILLMRSAEIYMNVARFLAEESGAVTAQSEPVHEVEANEQRLELVSATAAPIEPQYAAENLLTEGSYVFDPIRNTEILFRAEGDAPVALSQFIMIAPINGTYALPKDILVLTDASAAGTRFRPWVRGQVAPDGAFDSGPNAPRSARWIKILILNARAAGPVAIERISVF
;
A
#
# COMPACT_ATOMS: atom_id res chain seq x y z
N MET A 1 65.14 -42.21 1.13
CA MET A 1 65.39 -42.81 -0.20
C MET A 1 64.06 -43.01 -0.90
N SER A 2 64.08 -42.93 -2.24
CA SER A 2 63.22 -43.64 -3.20
C SER A 2 61.72 -43.80 -2.94
N SER A 3 60.94 -42.96 -3.63
CA SER A 3 60.16 -43.33 -4.83
C SER A 3 59.05 -44.38 -4.68
N ASP A 4 57.81 -43.99 -5.02
CA ASP A 4 57.36 -44.20 -6.41
C ASP A 4 56.20 -43.27 -6.83
N LYS A 5 56.00 -43.17 -8.15
CA LYS A 5 54.96 -42.34 -8.79
C LYS A 5 53.84 -43.22 -9.33
N ALA A 6 52.61 -42.76 -9.21
CA ALA A 6 51.51 -43.16 -10.09
C ALA A 6 50.96 -41.90 -10.79
N ILE A 7 50.80 -41.97 -12.10
CA ILE A 7 50.27 -40.88 -12.94
C ILE A 7 48.99 -41.41 -13.59
N ILE A 8 47.89 -40.66 -13.48
CA ILE A 8 46.66 -40.91 -14.24
C ILE A 8 46.38 -39.66 -15.07
N GLY A 9 46.53 -39.77 -16.39
CA GLY A 9 46.12 -38.75 -17.35
C GLY A 9 44.66 -38.93 -17.75
N ALA A 10 43.95 -37.82 -17.96
CA ALA A 10 42.61 -37.82 -18.55
C ALA A 10 42.69 -37.42 -20.04
N ASP A 11 41.91 -38.12 -20.87
CA ASP A 11 41.97 -38.06 -22.33
C ASP A 11 41.25 -36.82 -22.92
N ILE A 12 41.94 -36.03 -23.73
CA ILE A 12 41.38 -34.84 -24.40
C ILE A 12 40.85 -35.24 -25.77
N ARG A 13 39.55 -35.55 -25.84
CA ARG A 13 38.90 -35.92 -27.10
C ARG A 13 38.73 -34.74 -28.06
N THR A 14 39.51 -34.78 -29.14
CA THR A 14 39.37 -33.89 -30.30
C THR A 14 38.01 -34.08 -30.97
N LEU A 15 37.30 -32.96 -31.25
CA LEU A 15 36.08 -32.97 -32.06
C LEU A 15 36.42 -32.53 -33.50
N GLU A 16 36.40 -33.47 -34.45
CA GLU A 16 36.51 -33.16 -35.88
C GLU A 16 35.23 -32.45 -36.39
N MET A 17 35.35 -31.19 -36.82
CA MET A 17 34.31 -30.59 -37.68
C MET A 17 34.51 -31.02 -39.14
N LYS A 18 33.78 -32.05 -39.57
CA LYS A 18 33.69 -32.40 -40.99
C LYS A 18 32.76 -31.44 -41.73
N ALA A 19 33.35 -30.49 -42.46
CA ALA A 19 32.62 -29.69 -43.43
C ALA A 19 32.16 -30.55 -44.61
N LEU A 20 30.84 -30.72 -44.80
CA LEU A 20 30.28 -31.25 -46.04
C LEU A 20 29.89 -30.10 -46.98
N SER A 21 30.43 -30.16 -48.20
CA SER A 21 30.09 -29.25 -49.30
C SER A 21 29.43 -30.04 -50.42
N THR A 22 28.18 -29.71 -50.75
CA THR A 22 27.50 -30.14 -51.99
C THR A 22 26.63 -29.00 -52.54
N ARG A 23 26.41 -29.02 -53.86
CA ARG A 23 25.88 -27.89 -54.64
C ARG A 23 24.39 -28.03 -54.97
N ASN A 24 23.77 -26.87 -55.21
CA ASN A 24 22.67 -26.59 -56.15
C ASN A 24 21.39 -27.47 -56.08
N GLY A 25 20.29 -26.86 -55.62
CA GLY A 25 18.92 -27.34 -55.84
C GLY A 25 17.89 -26.26 -55.51
N SER A 26 17.39 -25.53 -56.52
CA SER A 26 16.50 -24.38 -56.32
C SER A 26 15.05 -24.82 -56.08
N ILE A 27 14.63 -24.96 -54.82
CA ILE A 27 13.24 -25.28 -54.43
C ILE A 27 12.77 -24.39 -53.26
N LEU A 28 11.59 -23.80 -53.42
CA LEU A 28 10.75 -23.05 -52.46
C LEU A 28 11.41 -22.04 -51.48
N LEU A 29 11.13 -20.76 -51.70
CA LEU A 29 11.17 -19.71 -50.67
C LEU A 29 10.02 -19.91 -49.66
N LEU A 30 10.26 -20.50 -48.49
CA LEU A 30 9.30 -20.51 -47.39
C LEU A 30 10.00 -20.70 -46.02
N LEU A 31 9.96 -19.64 -45.19
CA LEU A 31 10.37 -19.58 -43.76
C LEU A 31 11.87 -19.88 -43.49
N PRO A 32 12.58 -18.94 -42.85
CA PRO A 32 12.47 -18.90 -41.39
C PRO A 32 12.24 -17.48 -40.83
N ARG A 33 11.07 -17.28 -40.21
CA ARG A 33 10.75 -16.08 -39.39
C ARG A 33 10.56 -16.42 -37.90
N ILE A 34 11.10 -17.56 -37.46
CA ILE A 34 10.84 -18.17 -36.15
C ILE A 34 12.15 -18.37 -35.37
N LEU A 35 12.85 -17.28 -35.03
CA LEU A 35 14.00 -17.32 -34.10
C LEU A 35 14.31 -15.99 -33.36
N ALA A 36 13.38 -15.03 -33.36
CA ALA A 36 13.63 -13.67 -32.85
C ALA A 36 12.56 -13.18 -31.85
N PHE A 37 12.02 -14.09 -31.02
CA PHE A 37 10.91 -13.79 -30.11
C PHE A 37 11.01 -14.53 -28.75
N TRP A 38 12.23 -14.94 -28.35
CA TRP A 38 12.44 -15.91 -27.25
C TRP A 38 13.53 -15.52 -26.22
N LEU A 39 13.97 -14.26 -26.20
CA LEU A 39 15.02 -13.77 -25.26
C LEU A 39 14.67 -12.43 -24.57
N LEU A 40 13.39 -12.07 -24.55
CA LEU A 40 12.86 -11.08 -23.59
C LEU A 40 11.91 -11.77 -22.59
N SER A 41 12.38 -12.87 -22.02
CA SER A 41 11.87 -13.42 -20.76
C SER A 41 12.23 -12.44 -19.64
N VAL A 42 11.48 -11.34 -19.54
CA VAL A 42 11.62 -10.37 -18.46
C VAL A 42 11.39 -11.11 -17.15
N THR A 43 12.47 -11.32 -16.40
CA THR A 43 12.43 -11.95 -15.09
C THR A 43 11.71 -11.03 -14.13
N ALA A 44 10.41 -11.28 -13.98
CA ALA A 44 9.49 -10.52 -13.18
C ALA A 44 9.75 -10.78 -11.68
N ILE A 45 10.82 -10.15 -11.17
CA ILE A 45 11.25 -10.21 -9.77
C ILE A 45 10.24 -9.40 -8.94
N HIS A 46 9.14 -10.05 -8.57
CA HIS A 46 8.03 -9.45 -7.82
C HIS A 46 8.27 -9.43 -6.30
N ALA A 47 9.49 -9.05 -5.90
CA ALA A 47 9.79 -8.72 -4.52
C ALA A 47 9.15 -7.37 -4.15
N GLN A 48 7.97 -7.41 -3.54
CA GLN A 48 7.17 -6.22 -3.24
C GLN A 48 7.58 -5.51 -1.93
N THR A 49 8.88 -5.59 -1.62
CA THR A 49 9.52 -4.76 -0.59
C THR A 49 9.34 -3.29 -0.97
N VAL A 50 8.90 -2.50 -0.01
CA VAL A 50 8.89 -1.04 -0.04
C VAL A 50 9.73 -0.51 1.12
N THR A 51 10.37 0.64 0.96
CA THR A 51 10.86 1.43 2.10
C THR A 51 9.66 2.12 2.73
N VAL A 52 9.57 2.04 4.05
CA VAL A 52 8.58 2.77 4.85
C VAL A 52 9.32 3.83 5.66
N VAL A 53 8.78 5.05 5.65
CA VAL A 53 9.25 6.15 6.48
C VAL A 53 8.09 6.60 7.36
N GLY A 54 8.22 6.35 8.67
CA GLY A 54 7.37 6.87 9.73
C GLY A 54 7.43 8.39 9.80
N SER A 55 6.36 9.01 10.29
CA SER A 55 6.26 10.48 10.31
C SER A 55 7.25 11.17 11.26
N MET A 56 7.94 10.45 12.15
CA MET A 56 9.02 11.00 12.99
C MET A 56 10.42 10.66 12.44
N GLY A 57 10.50 10.11 11.23
CA GLY A 57 11.75 9.72 10.58
C GLY A 57 12.22 8.30 10.89
N GLU A 58 11.38 7.47 11.53
CA GLU A 58 11.61 6.04 11.61
C GLU A 58 11.73 5.46 10.19
N ASN A 59 12.81 4.76 9.90
CA ASN A 59 13.04 4.18 8.59
C ASN A 59 13.11 2.66 8.69
N GLY A 60 12.56 1.99 7.69
CA GLY A 60 12.64 0.54 7.53
C GLY A 60 11.98 0.13 6.23
N HIS A 61 11.48 -1.09 6.19
CA HIS A 61 10.77 -1.62 5.02
C HIS A 61 9.37 -2.10 5.40
N GLY A 62 8.62 -2.45 4.38
CA GLY A 62 7.37 -3.19 4.48
C GLY A 62 7.19 -4.08 3.27
N TRP A 63 6.16 -4.92 3.30
CA TRP A 63 5.70 -5.66 2.14
C TRP A 63 4.32 -5.16 1.74
N MET A 64 4.23 -4.73 0.50
CA MET A 64 3.02 -4.20 -0.10
C MET A 64 2.23 -5.33 -0.77
N PHE A 65 0.90 -5.31 -0.62
CA PHE A 65 -0.02 -6.28 -1.22
C PHE A 65 -1.40 -5.65 -1.41
N ARG A 66 -2.19 -6.20 -2.33
CA ARG A 66 -3.56 -5.77 -2.62
C ARG A 66 -4.56 -6.71 -1.94
N SER A 67 -5.63 -6.14 -1.39
CA SER A 67 -6.82 -6.89 -0.98
C SER A 67 -8.07 -6.07 -1.31
N GLN A 68 -9.07 -6.72 -1.90
CA GLN A 68 -10.33 -6.09 -2.35
C GLN A 68 -10.17 -4.80 -3.20
N GLY A 69 -9.04 -4.68 -3.92
CA GLY A 69 -8.69 -3.51 -4.73
C GLY A 69 -8.07 -2.34 -3.94
N ILE A 70 -8.06 -2.39 -2.61
CA ILE A 70 -7.32 -1.46 -1.76
C ILE A 70 -5.85 -1.92 -1.71
N CYS A 71 -4.92 -0.98 -1.84
CA CYS A 71 -3.51 -1.27 -1.61
C CYS A 71 -3.18 -1.19 -0.11
N TYR A 72 -2.50 -2.21 0.39
CA TYR A 72 -2.02 -2.28 1.75
C TYR A 72 -0.51 -2.43 1.81
N VAL A 73 0.11 -1.88 2.85
CA VAL A 73 1.48 -2.21 3.27
C VAL A 73 1.42 -2.78 4.67
N ILE A 74 1.95 -3.99 4.84
CA ILE A 74 2.34 -4.47 6.17
C ILE A 74 3.80 -4.12 6.44
N THR A 75 4.09 -3.76 7.67
CA THR A 75 5.39 -3.29 8.15
C THR A 75 5.43 -3.52 9.66
N PRO A 76 6.59 -3.58 10.32
CA PRO A 76 6.63 -3.67 11.78
C PRO A 76 5.95 -2.46 12.42
N ARG A 77 5.36 -2.65 13.60
CA ARG A 77 4.69 -1.58 14.33
C ARG A 77 5.66 -0.42 14.58
N HIS A 78 6.89 -0.72 14.98
CA HIS A 78 7.90 0.30 15.26
C HIS A 78 8.43 1.03 14.00
N VAL A 79 8.27 0.46 12.79
CA VAL A 79 8.68 1.10 11.52
C VAL A 79 7.60 2.06 11.00
N ALA A 80 6.32 1.78 11.27
CA ALA A 80 5.23 2.70 10.95
C ALA A 80 5.20 3.95 11.85
N GLY A 81 6.04 4.01 12.90
CA GLY A 81 5.93 4.96 14.00
C GLY A 81 4.59 4.85 14.73
N GLU A 82 4.22 5.87 15.51
CA GLU A 82 2.90 5.93 16.18
C GLU A 82 1.85 6.74 15.38
N LEU A 83 2.26 7.65 14.50
CA LEU A 83 1.34 8.54 13.75
C LEU A 83 0.52 7.80 12.66
N PRO A 84 -0.66 8.31 12.26
CA PRO A 84 -1.53 7.64 11.28
C PRO A 84 -1.07 7.78 9.82
N ARG A 85 0.02 8.49 9.55
CA ARG A 85 0.59 8.67 8.20
C ARG A 85 2.00 8.07 8.12
N ILE A 86 2.28 7.41 7.00
CA ILE A 86 3.62 6.98 6.57
C ILE A 86 3.88 7.47 5.15
N SER A 87 5.14 7.73 4.81
CA SER A 87 5.57 7.78 3.40
C SER A 87 6.04 6.39 2.99
N VAL A 88 5.70 5.98 1.76
CA VAL A 88 6.03 4.66 1.23
C VAL A 88 6.71 4.81 -0.11
N THR A 89 7.85 4.14 -0.28
CA THR A 89 8.75 4.29 -1.43
C THR A 89 9.09 2.91 -1.99
N SER A 90 8.89 2.70 -3.29
CA SER A 90 9.09 1.41 -3.95
C SER A 90 10.41 1.30 -4.72
N ALA A 91 10.77 0.07 -5.11
CA ALA A 91 12.01 -0.27 -5.81
C ALA A 91 12.25 0.54 -7.11
N ALA A 92 13.50 0.57 -7.57
CA ALA A 92 13.93 1.27 -8.77
C ALA A 92 13.19 0.76 -10.04
N PRO A 93 12.73 1.64 -10.94
CA PRO A 93 12.75 3.11 -10.84
C PRO A 93 11.76 3.60 -9.79
N VAL A 94 12.19 4.46 -8.86
CA VAL A 94 11.45 4.75 -7.61
C VAL A 94 10.08 5.40 -7.85
N VAL A 95 9.06 4.95 -7.10
CA VAL A 95 7.72 5.57 -7.03
C VAL A 95 7.26 5.65 -5.56
N ASN A 96 6.63 6.77 -5.20
CA ASN A 96 6.19 7.11 -3.84
C ASN A 96 4.66 7.09 -3.67
N GLY A 97 4.21 6.96 -2.42
CA GLY A 97 2.84 7.17 -1.97
C GLY A 97 2.75 7.42 -0.46
N THR A 98 1.54 7.59 0.07
CA THR A 98 1.29 7.86 1.49
C THR A 98 0.30 6.85 2.09
N GLY A 99 0.61 6.35 3.28
CA GLY A 99 -0.25 5.43 4.02
C GLY A 99 -1.22 6.15 4.97
N THR A 100 -2.38 5.52 5.20
CA THR A 100 -3.17 5.66 6.43
C THR A 100 -2.88 4.41 7.26
N VAL A 101 -2.33 4.51 8.47
CA VAL A 101 -1.85 3.35 9.26
C VAL A 101 -2.90 2.82 10.22
N PHE A 102 -3.14 1.51 10.17
CA PHE A 102 -3.96 0.73 11.09
C PHE A 102 -3.06 -0.19 11.91
N ARG A 103 -3.37 -0.34 13.21
CA ARG A 103 -2.62 -1.20 14.14
C ARG A 103 -3.58 -2.15 14.89
N PRO A 104 -4.35 -3.01 14.18
CA PRO A 104 -5.45 -3.81 14.74
C PRO A 104 -5.01 -5.11 15.44
N PHE A 105 -3.69 -5.32 15.59
CA PHE A 105 -3.08 -6.55 16.08
C PHE A 105 -2.72 -6.46 17.57
N TRP A 106 -2.39 -7.58 18.22
CA TRP A 106 -2.05 -7.57 19.65
C TRP A 106 -0.75 -6.75 19.90
N PRO A 107 -0.59 -6.08 21.06
CA PRO A 107 0.51 -5.11 21.28
C PRO A 107 1.92 -5.69 21.12
N GLU A 108 2.10 -6.96 21.48
CA GLU A 108 3.34 -7.72 21.34
C GLU A 108 3.55 -8.24 19.90
N MET A 109 2.59 -8.03 19.00
CA MET A 109 2.76 -8.22 17.57
C MET A 109 3.36 -6.94 17.00
N ASP A 110 4.65 -6.98 16.70
CA ASP A 110 5.35 -5.93 15.97
C ASP A 110 4.92 -5.95 14.48
N LEU A 111 3.67 -5.55 14.24
CA LEU A 111 3.00 -5.54 12.96
C LEU A 111 2.02 -4.35 12.91
N ALA A 112 2.00 -3.67 11.77
CA ALA A 112 1.01 -2.69 11.38
C ALA A 112 0.56 -2.97 9.94
N ILE A 113 -0.59 -2.44 9.54
CA ILE A 113 -1.11 -2.50 8.18
C ILE A 113 -1.59 -1.10 7.76
N ALA A 114 -1.09 -0.56 6.66
CA ALA A 114 -1.47 0.76 6.18
C ALA A 114 -2.22 0.68 4.86
N VAL A 115 -3.34 1.41 4.72
CA VAL A 115 -3.97 1.68 3.41
C VAL A 115 -3.15 2.73 2.69
N VAL A 116 -2.43 2.32 1.65
CA VAL A 116 -1.50 3.18 0.92
C VAL A 116 -2.17 3.77 -0.31
N ARG A 117 -1.92 5.05 -0.54
CA ARG A 117 -2.52 5.90 -1.56
C ARG A 117 -1.47 6.60 -2.42
N GLY A 118 -1.86 6.95 -3.65
CA GLY A 118 -1.01 7.66 -4.60
C GLY A 118 -0.24 6.73 -5.54
N GLY A 119 0.83 7.23 -6.17
CA GLY A 119 1.47 6.57 -7.32
C GLY A 119 1.96 5.13 -7.06
N ILE A 120 2.23 4.76 -5.81
CA ILE A 120 2.68 3.41 -5.45
C ILE A 120 1.59 2.33 -5.53
N GLU A 121 0.29 2.71 -5.56
CA GLU A 121 -0.84 1.77 -5.64
C GLU A 121 -0.80 0.88 -6.90
N GLU A 122 -0.17 1.35 -8.00
CA GLU A 122 0.04 0.59 -9.23
C GLU A 122 0.93 -0.63 -9.03
N ARG A 123 1.91 -0.53 -8.13
CA ARG A 123 2.94 -1.55 -7.86
C ARG A 123 2.51 -2.60 -6.86
N CYS A 124 1.32 -2.42 -6.32
CA CYS A 124 0.64 -3.26 -5.34
C CYS A 124 0.04 -4.50 -6.03
N ILE A 125 0.89 -5.38 -6.57
CA ILE A 125 0.47 -6.55 -7.38
C ILE A 125 0.53 -7.89 -6.63
N GLU A 126 1.10 -7.94 -5.42
CA GLU A 126 1.05 -9.13 -4.56
C GLU A 126 -0.34 -9.26 -3.94
N ASN A 127 -0.66 -10.47 -3.50
CA ASN A 127 -1.93 -10.79 -2.84
C ASN A 127 -1.61 -11.43 -1.50
N LEU A 128 -2.44 -11.18 -0.48
CA LEU A 128 -2.18 -11.64 0.88
C LEU A 128 -1.87 -13.16 0.97
N ASP A 129 -2.49 -13.97 0.11
CA ASP A 129 -2.30 -15.41 0.03
C ASP A 129 -0.87 -15.88 -0.30
N SER A 130 0.02 -15.05 -0.84
CA SER A 130 1.43 -15.46 -1.03
C SER A 130 2.21 -15.56 0.29
N LEU A 131 1.67 -15.03 1.41
CA LEU A 131 2.15 -15.30 2.76
C LEU A 131 1.79 -16.73 3.24
N ASN A 132 0.83 -17.40 2.58
CA ASN A 132 0.46 -18.80 2.86
C ASN A 132 1.44 -19.79 2.18
N VAL A 133 2.71 -19.67 2.58
CA VAL A 133 3.86 -20.35 2.01
C VAL A 133 3.80 -21.88 2.06
N SER A 134 4.51 -22.54 1.15
CA SER A 134 4.58 -23.98 0.97
C SER A 134 5.26 -24.71 2.13
N ARG A 135 5.10 -26.05 2.18
CA ARG A 135 5.89 -26.87 3.12
C ARG A 135 7.39 -26.84 2.81
N ALA A 136 7.81 -26.57 1.57
CA ALA A 136 9.23 -26.48 1.21
C ALA A 136 9.84 -25.19 1.79
N ALA A 137 9.25 -24.03 1.51
CA ALA A 137 9.69 -22.75 2.04
C ALA A 137 9.66 -22.71 3.58
N ARG A 138 8.60 -23.23 4.22
CA ARG A 138 8.52 -23.36 5.70
C ARG A 138 9.63 -24.21 6.35
N ASN A 139 10.31 -25.06 5.59
CA ASN A 139 11.39 -25.93 6.08
C ASN A 139 12.76 -25.62 5.48
N ALA A 140 12.90 -24.55 4.69
CA ALA A 140 14.16 -24.13 4.09
C ALA A 140 15.22 -23.83 5.17
N GLY A 141 16.46 -24.29 4.98
CA GLY A 141 17.58 -23.99 5.88
C GLY A 141 18.25 -22.63 5.63
N THR A 142 17.89 -21.97 4.52
CA THR A 142 18.47 -20.69 4.09
C THR A 142 17.40 -19.81 3.45
N ALA A 143 17.63 -18.50 3.45
CA ALA A 143 16.75 -17.49 2.84
C ALA A 143 17.54 -16.37 2.17
N GLN A 144 16.84 -15.47 1.47
CA GLN A 144 17.34 -14.17 1.03
C GLN A 144 16.53 -13.07 1.72
N LEU A 145 17.17 -12.22 2.51
CA LEU A 145 16.57 -10.98 3.04
C LEU A 145 16.59 -9.94 1.91
N LEU A 146 15.43 -9.38 1.58
CA LEU A 146 15.26 -8.39 0.51
C LEU A 146 14.98 -7.00 1.09
N ARG A 147 15.94 -6.09 0.90
CA ARG A 147 15.85 -4.67 1.31
C ARG A 147 15.82 -3.77 0.08
N LEU A 148 15.37 -2.53 0.25
CA LEU A 148 15.65 -1.45 -0.70
C LEU A 148 16.72 -0.52 -0.15
N SER A 149 17.66 -0.11 -1.00
CA SER A 149 18.58 1.00 -0.74
C SER A 149 17.85 2.36 -0.84
N PRO A 150 18.49 3.48 -0.45
CA PRO A 150 17.94 4.82 -0.67
C PRO A 150 17.73 5.21 -2.15
N SER A 151 18.39 4.53 -3.11
CA SER A 151 18.14 4.69 -4.56
C SER A 151 17.00 3.79 -5.07
N GLY A 152 16.39 2.98 -4.19
CA GLY A 152 15.41 1.96 -4.54
C GLY A 152 16.02 0.68 -5.13
N GLU A 153 17.34 0.55 -5.18
CA GLU A 153 17.99 -0.68 -5.64
C GLU A 153 17.72 -1.82 -4.66
N LEU A 154 17.38 -3.00 -5.18
CA LEU A 154 16.96 -4.13 -4.37
C LEU A 154 18.17 -4.96 -3.92
N GLU A 155 18.54 -4.79 -2.66
CA GLU A 155 19.62 -5.51 -2.00
C GLU A 155 19.19 -6.93 -1.62
N ARG A 156 20.15 -7.87 -1.66
CA ARG A 156 19.97 -9.26 -1.25
C ARG A 156 21.04 -9.65 -0.25
N GLN A 157 20.65 -10.12 0.92
CA GLN A 157 21.56 -10.73 1.89
C GLN A 157 21.14 -12.18 2.14
N ARG A 158 22.05 -13.14 2.01
CA ARG A 158 21.75 -14.55 2.31
C ARG A 158 21.70 -14.77 3.82
N LEU A 159 20.66 -15.44 4.26
CA LEU A 159 20.48 -15.87 5.65
C LEU A 159 20.60 -17.40 5.77
N ASN A 160 21.19 -17.85 6.88
CA ASN A 160 21.03 -19.20 7.42
C ASN A 160 19.91 -19.17 8.47
N LEU A 161 18.93 -20.08 8.36
CA LEU A 161 17.79 -20.15 9.27
C LEU A 161 18.09 -21.13 10.40
N ALA A 162 18.52 -20.60 11.55
CA ALA A 162 19.13 -21.37 12.63
C ALA A 162 18.12 -22.00 13.59
N ARG A 163 17.13 -21.21 14.06
CA ARG A 163 16.12 -21.66 15.03
C ARG A 163 14.73 -21.29 14.52
N ARG A 164 13.78 -22.21 14.69
CA ARG A 164 12.36 -21.99 14.36
C ARG A 164 11.51 -22.23 15.60
N ASP A 165 11.06 -21.15 16.22
CA ASP A 165 10.08 -21.19 17.30
C ASP A 165 8.65 -21.05 16.74
N TYR A 166 7.67 -20.95 17.64
CA TYR A 166 6.26 -20.95 17.23
C TYR A 166 5.88 -19.69 16.42
N LEU A 167 6.20 -18.48 16.88
CA LEU A 167 5.83 -17.24 16.18
C LEU A 167 6.94 -16.69 15.27
N THR A 168 8.19 -17.01 15.59
CA THR A 168 9.38 -16.34 15.04
C THR A 168 10.46 -17.34 14.61
N TRP A 169 11.33 -16.92 13.70
CA TRP A 169 12.57 -17.62 13.34
C TRP A 169 13.78 -16.73 13.66
N GLN A 170 14.81 -17.29 14.29
CA GLN A 170 16.13 -16.64 14.36
C GLN A 170 16.96 -17.05 13.15
N ALA A 171 17.55 -16.07 12.49
CA ALA A 171 18.39 -16.24 11.31
C ALA A 171 19.71 -15.49 11.48
N THR A 172 20.76 -15.95 10.81
CA THR A 172 22.05 -15.25 10.78
C THR A 172 22.51 -15.01 9.35
N LEU A 173 23.32 -13.97 9.11
CA LEU A 173 23.97 -13.76 7.82
C LEU A 173 24.85 -14.97 7.45
N ALA A 174 24.79 -15.38 6.19
CA ALA A 174 25.59 -16.50 5.67
C ALA A 174 26.97 -16.06 5.17
N ASP A 175 27.10 -14.79 4.77
CA ASP A 175 28.29 -14.24 4.14
C ASP A 175 28.92 -13.15 5.04
N ALA A 176 30.18 -13.34 5.46
CA ALA A 176 30.86 -12.49 6.46
C ALA A 176 31.19 -11.05 6.00
N GLY A 177 30.77 -10.65 4.80
CA GLY A 177 30.87 -9.28 4.27
C GLY A 177 29.57 -8.48 4.35
N GLY A 178 28.48 -9.09 4.83
CA GLY A 178 27.23 -8.38 5.12
C GLY A 178 27.19 -7.81 6.54
N SER A 179 26.21 -6.94 6.78
CA SER A 179 25.74 -6.65 8.14
C SER A 179 24.25 -6.29 8.11
N ILE A 180 23.58 -6.57 9.22
CA ILE A 180 22.27 -5.99 9.53
C ILE A 180 22.53 -4.65 10.22
N TYR A 181 21.81 -3.63 9.80
CA TYR A 181 21.91 -2.27 10.31
C TYR A 181 20.52 -1.75 10.69
N GLN A 182 20.47 -0.67 11.49
CA GLN A 182 19.24 0.08 11.75
C GLN A 182 18.53 0.43 10.42
N GLY A 183 17.22 0.24 10.38
CA GLY A 183 16.42 0.34 9.15
C GLY A 183 16.41 -0.92 8.27
N THR A 184 16.81 -2.08 8.80
CA THR A 184 16.55 -3.40 8.18
C THR A 184 15.19 -3.99 8.62
N SER A 185 14.60 -3.48 9.70
CA SER A 185 13.27 -3.89 10.17
C SER A 185 12.22 -3.77 9.07
N GLY A 186 11.38 -4.79 8.95
CA GLY A 186 10.33 -4.89 7.93
C GLY A 186 10.78 -5.44 6.58
N ALA A 187 12.08 -5.67 6.39
CA ALA A 187 12.57 -6.39 5.23
C ALA A 187 12.08 -7.84 5.26
N PHE A 188 11.56 -8.34 4.14
CA PHE A 188 11.08 -9.71 4.07
C PHE A 188 12.21 -10.68 3.69
N ALA A 189 12.23 -11.82 4.37
CA ALA A 189 13.01 -12.98 4.00
C ALA A 189 12.21 -13.86 3.03
N PHE A 190 12.88 -14.36 2.00
CA PHE A 190 12.29 -15.21 0.97
C PHE A 190 13.05 -16.54 0.85
N ALA A 191 12.33 -17.63 0.64
CA ALA A 191 12.92 -18.94 0.33
C ALA A 191 12.16 -19.59 -0.83
N ASN A 192 12.88 -19.96 -1.90
CA ASN A 192 12.31 -20.37 -3.19
C ASN A 192 11.33 -19.32 -3.75
N ASP A 193 11.69 -18.04 -3.62
CA ASP A 193 10.91 -16.86 -3.98
C ASP A 193 9.57 -16.68 -3.21
N GLU A 194 9.31 -17.50 -2.19
CA GLU A 194 8.15 -17.37 -1.29
C GLU A 194 8.48 -16.50 -0.06
N PRO A 195 7.66 -15.49 0.32
CA PRO A 195 7.90 -14.65 1.49
C PRO A 195 7.64 -15.41 2.80
N ILE A 196 8.70 -15.81 3.51
CA ILE A 196 8.65 -16.70 4.69
C ILE A 196 8.57 -15.98 6.03
N GLY A 197 9.02 -14.73 6.11
CA GLY A 197 8.84 -13.89 7.29
C GLY A 197 9.36 -12.46 7.13
N MET A 198 8.93 -11.59 8.04
CA MET A 198 9.29 -10.17 8.12
C MET A 198 10.31 -9.93 9.23
N ALA A 199 11.39 -9.19 8.95
CA ALA A 199 12.32 -8.75 9.98
C ALA A 199 11.63 -7.86 11.03
N ILE A 200 11.87 -8.12 12.32
CA ILE A 200 11.33 -7.33 13.44
C ILE A 200 12.42 -6.86 14.42
N GLU A 201 13.45 -7.66 14.66
CA GLU A 201 14.51 -7.33 15.64
C GLU A 201 15.88 -7.83 15.16
N SER A 202 16.95 -7.23 15.68
CA SER A 202 18.35 -7.62 15.42
C SER A 202 19.08 -7.70 16.77
N GLU A 203 19.45 -8.90 17.21
CA GLU A 203 20.15 -9.09 18.50
C GLU A 203 21.61 -8.57 18.41
N ASP A 204 22.24 -8.75 17.25
CA ASP A 204 23.52 -8.14 16.87
C ASP A 204 23.56 -7.81 15.36
N VAL A 205 24.73 -7.41 14.85
CA VAL A 205 24.95 -7.06 13.43
C VAL A 205 24.89 -8.25 12.45
N ASN A 206 24.82 -9.49 12.96
CA ASN A 206 24.85 -10.74 12.19
C ASN A 206 23.59 -11.59 12.35
N SER A 207 22.73 -11.28 13.31
CA SER A 207 21.55 -12.06 13.71
C SER A 207 20.27 -11.24 13.63
N ILE A 208 19.20 -11.85 13.11
CA ILE A 208 17.92 -11.20 12.86
C ILE A 208 16.76 -12.11 13.27
N LEU A 209 15.76 -11.52 13.93
CA LEU A 209 14.51 -12.17 14.30
C LEU A 209 13.45 -11.87 13.23
N LEU A 210 12.81 -12.92 12.73
CA LEU A 210 11.80 -12.86 11.68
C LEU A 210 10.44 -13.27 12.24
N MET A 211 9.42 -12.41 12.14
CA MET A 211 8.02 -12.79 12.33
C MET A 211 7.58 -13.69 11.16
N ARG A 212 7.05 -14.88 11.43
CA ARG A 212 6.71 -15.85 10.36
C ARG A 212 5.50 -15.39 9.55
N SER A 213 5.55 -15.53 8.22
CA SER A 213 4.45 -15.12 7.32
C SER A 213 3.10 -15.79 7.60
N ALA A 214 3.09 -16.97 8.23
CA ALA A 214 1.84 -17.62 8.65
C ALA A 214 1.09 -16.83 9.73
N GLU A 215 1.81 -16.22 10.68
CA GLU A 215 1.21 -15.42 11.75
C GLU A 215 0.70 -14.08 11.19
N ILE A 216 1.49 -13.48 10.29
CA ILE A 216 1.11 -12.28 9.53
C ILE A 216 -0.15 -12.55 8.70
N TYR A 217 -0.16 -13.62 7.90
CA TYR A 217 -1.31 -14.02 7.08
C TYR A 217 -2.57 -14.18 7.92
N MET A 218 -2.51 -14.98 8.98
CA MET A 218 -3.66 -15.27 9.84
C MET A 218 -4.27 -14.01 10.43
N ASN A 219 -3.44 -13.11 10.97
CA ASN A 219 -3.91 -11.90 11.62
C ASN A 219 -4.42 -10.87 10.61
N VAL A 220 -3.70 -10.65 9.50
CA VAL A 220 -4.10 -9.70 8.46
C VAL A 220 -5.35 -10.19 7.71
N ALA A 221 -5.47 -11.49 7.42
CA ALA A 221 -6.66 -12.05 6.79
C ALA A 221 -7.88 -11.99 7.71
N ARG A 222 -7.69 -12.23 9.02
CA ARG A 222 -8.74 -12.05 10.03
C ARG A 222 -9.18 -10.59 10.10
N PHE A 223 -8.24 -9.64 10.25
CA PHE A 223 -8.55 -8.21 10.25
C PHE A 223 -9.33 -7.83 8.99
N LEU A 224 -8.84 -8.15 7.80
CA LEU A 224 -9.51 -7.79 6.55
C LEU A 224 -10.88 -8.48 6.36
N ALA A 225 -11.13 -9.63 7.01
CA ALA A 225 -12.44 -10.27 7.02
C ALA A 225 -13.41 -9.65 8.03
N GLU A 226 -12.93 -9.22 9.20
CA GLU A 226 -13.71 -8.44 10.19
C GLU A 226 -14.02 -7.03 9.63
N GLU A 227 -13.04 -6.43 8.95
CA GLU A 227 -13.13 -5.25 8.06
C GLU A 227 -13.87 -5.51 6.73
N SER A 228 -14.53 -6.66 6.60
CA SER A 228 -15.54 -6.95 5.58
C SER A 228 -16.90 -7.33 6.17
N GLY A 229 -16.97 -7.52 7.50
CA GLY A 229 -18.12 -8.14 8.19
C GLY A 229 -18.85 -7.18 9.13
N ALA A 230 -18.12 -6.46 9.99
CA ALA A 230 -18.66 -5.30 10.69
C ALA A 230 -18.55 -4.04 9.82
N VAL A 231 -17.45 -3.98 9.08
CA VAL A 231 -17.09 -2.87 8.21
C VAL A 231 -17.39 -3.29 6.78
N THR A 232 -18.57 -2.86 6.31
CA THR A 232 -18.59 -2.14 5.04
C THR A 232 -19.07 -0.72 5.35
N ALA A 233 -18.27 0.29 5.74
CA ALA A 233 -16.87 0.37 6.23
C ALA A 233 -16.42 1.86 6.46
N GLN A 234 -15.14 2.13 6.81
CA GLN A 234 -14.23 3.12 6.15
C GLN A 234 -14.04 4.62 6.70
N SER A 235 -12.79 5.25 6.84
CA SER A 235 -11.93 6.07 7.88
C SER A 235 -11.97 7.56 8.29
N GLU A 236 -12.32 7.92 9.53
CA GLU A 236 -12.17 9.28 10.06
C GLU A 236 -10.68 9.68 10.17
N PRO A 237 -10.13 10.44 9.21
CA PRO A 237 -8.75 10.85 9.23
C PRO A 237 -8.71 12.16 10.03
N VAL A 238 -8.57 12.04 11.35
CA VAL A 238 -8.37 13.20 12.22
C VAL A 238 -7.26 14.05 11.61
N HIS A 239 -7.56 15.33 11.41
CA HIS A 239 -6.69 16.29 10.77
C HIS A 239 -6.76 17.59 11.56
N GLU A 240 -5.67 17.87 12.26
CA GLU A 240 -5.44 19.13 12.96
C GLU A 240 -4.26 19.81 12.26
N VAL A 241 -4.58 20.55 11.21
CA VAL A 241 -3.64 21.36 10.43
C VAL A 241 -3.98 22.81 10.72
N GLU A 242 -3.02 23.60 11.23
CA GLU A 242 -3.17 25.05 11.46
C GLU A 242 -3.19 25.87 10.15
N ALA A 243 -3.86 25.35 9.12
CA ALA A 243 -4.33 26.16 8.02
C ALA A 243 -5.64 26.85 8.43
N ASN A 244 -5.92 28.03 7.88
CA ASN A 244 -7.15 28.74 8.19
C ASN A 244 -8.33 28.00 7.52
N GLU A 245 -9.08 27.22 8.30
CA GLU A 245 -10.32 26.60 7.83
C GLU A 245 -11.26 27.69 7.28
N GLN A 246 -11.60 27.57 5.99
CA GLN A 246 -12.47 28.54 5.34
C GLN A 246 -13.90 28.29 5.79
N ARG A 247 -14.50 29.28 6.43
CA ARG A 247 -15.90 29.21 6.84
C ARG A 247 -16.81 29.03 5.64
N LEU A 248 -17.78 28.14 5.80
CA LEU A 248 -18.73 27.76 4.77
C LEU A 248 -20.16 28.17 5.18
N GLU A 249 -20.92 28.66 4.22
CA GLU A 249 -22.37 28.85 4.25
C GLU A 249 -23.01 27.66 3.50
N LEU A 250 -23.99 26.97 4.09
CA LEU A 250 -24.77 25.97 3.37
C LEU A 250 -25.78 26.67 2.44
N VAL A 251 -25.80 26.25 1.18
CA VAL A 251 -26.67 26.82 0.14
C VAL A 251 -27.83 25.88 -0.16
N SER A 252 -27.56 24.57 -0.26
CA SER A 252 -28.58 23.53 -0.49
C SER A 252 -28.03 22.12 -0.28
N ALA A 253 -28.89 21.20 0.13
CA ALA A 253 -28.67 19.76 -0.04
C ALA A 253 -29.81 19.14 -0.85
N THR A 254 -29.55 18.10 -1.67
CA THR A 254 -30.58 17.50 -2.54
C THR A 254 -31.29 16.29 -1.96
N ALA A 255 -30.75 15.66 -0.91
CA ALA A 255 -31.48 14.67 -0.13
C ALA A 255 -32.19 15.36 1.04
N ALA A 256 -33.35 14.85 1.43
CA ALA A 256 -34.00 15.26 2.65
C ALA A 256 -33.36 14.54 3.85
N PRO A 257 -33.22 15.19 5.01
CA PRO A 257 -32.83 14.49 6.23
C PRO A 257 -33.94 13.54 6.66
N ILE A 258 -33.58 12.39 7.27
CA ILE A 258 -34.56 11.38 7.69
C ILE A 258 -35.46 11.88 8.82
N GLU A 259 -34.93 12.73 9.70
CA GLU A 259 -35.65 13.40 10.79
C GLU A 259 -35.11 14.84 10.96
N PRO A 260 -35.90 15.80 11.50
CA PRO A 260 -35.51 17.22 11.53
C PRO A 260 -34.23 17.53 12.30
N GLN A 261 -33.85 16.74 13.32
CA GLN A 261 -32.58 16.93 14.05
C GLN A 261 -31.34 16.48 13.26
N TYR A 262 -31.52 15.85 12.08
CA TYR A 262 -30.45 15.38 11.21
C TYR A 262 -30.28 16.25 9.95
N ALA A 263 -30.61 17.55 10.05
CA ALA A 263 -30.59 18.50 8.94
C ALA A 263 -29.19 18.73 8.34
N ALA A 264 -29.11 19.26 7.13
CA ALA A 264 -27.84 19.46 6.41
C ALA A 264 -26.98 20.58 7.03
N GLU A 265 -27.63 21.52 7.72
CA GLU A 265 -27.05 22.61 8.50
C GLU A 265 -26.12 22.10 9.62
N ASN A 266 -26.33 20.86 10.09
CA ASN A 266 -25.48 20.19 11.07
C ASN A 266 -24.02 20.06 10.60
N LEU A 267 -23.77 19.98 9.28
CA LEU A 267 -22.43 19.83 8.68
C LEU A 267 -21.47 20.99 8.97
N LEU A 268 -22.01 22.11 9.45
CA LEU A 268 -21.32 23.36 9.80
C LEU A 268 -21.35 23.68 11.29
N THR A 269 -21.95 22.79 12.10
CA THR A 269 -22.24 22.99 13.52
C THR A 269 -22.04 21.67 14.27
N GLU A 270 -22.68 21.47 15.42
CA GLU A 270 -22.63 20.21 16.17
C GLU A 270 -23.82 19.32 15.78
N GLY A 271 -23.56 18.20 15.12
CA GLY A 271 -24.56 17.19 14.78
C GLY A 271 -24.16 16.33 13.60
N SER A 272 -25.09 15.51 13.09
CA SER A 272 -24.88 14.76 11.85
C SER A 272 -25.99 15.05 10.86
N TYR A 273 -25.66 15.20 9.59
CA TYR A 273 -26.60 15.16 8.48
C TYR A 273 -26.86 13.70 8.10
N VAL A 274 -28.11 13.23 8.26
CA VAL A 274 -28.48 11.83 8.03
C VAL A 274 -29.65 11.75 7.04
N PHE A 275 -29.45 11.06 5.93
CA PHE A 275 -30.35 11.06 4.78
C PHE A 275 -30.45 9.67 4.14
N ASP A 276 -31.60 9.33 3.55
CA ASP A 276 -31.70 8.12 2.72
C ASP A 276 -30.88 8.30 1.41
N PRO A 277 -30.04 7.33 1.02
CA PRO A 277 -29.14 7.47 -0.13
C PRO A 277 -29.87 7.55 -1.47
N ILE A 278 -30.16 8.77 -1.93
CA ILE A 278 -30.63 9.04 -3.29
C ILE A 278 -29.46 9.03 -4.30
N ARG A 279 -29.79 8.91 -5.59
CA ARG A 279 -28.79 8.89 -6.68
C ARG A 279 -28.10 10.25 -6.81
N ASN A 280 -26.83 10.31 -6.40
CA ASN A 280 -26.00 11.51 -6.31
C ASN A 280 -26.58 12.55 -5.33
N THR A 281 -26.42 12.30 -4.04
CA THR A 281 -26.70 13.34 -3.04
C THR A 281 -25.68 14.47 -3.22
N GLU A 282 -26.18 15.67 -3.47
CA GLU A 282 -25.39 16.88 -3.64
C GLU A 282 -25.55 17.75 -2.39
N ILE A 283 -24.44 18.28 -1.90
CA ILE A 283 -24.37 19.26 -0.82
C ILE A 283 -23.57 20.45 -1.37
N LEU A 284 -24.17 21.63 -1.40
CA LEU A 284 -23.57 22.84 -1.94
C LEU A 284 -23.30 23.84 -0.82
N PHE A 285 -22.04 24.22 -0.70
CA PHE A 285 -21.54 25.27 0.16
C PHE A 285 -21.03 26.46 -0.64
N ARG A 286 -21.03 27.63 0.00
CA ARG A 286 -20.33 28.84 -0.42
C ARG A 286 -19.30 29.21 0.64
N ALA A 287 -18.12 29.69 0.28
CA ALA A 287 -17.19 30.28 1.24
C ALA A 287 -17.69 31.66 1.70
N GLU A 288 -17.52 32.01 2.98
CA GLU A 288 -18.00 33.27 3.56
C GLU A 288 -17.46 34.49 2.78
N GLY A 289 -18.37 35.39 2.38
CA GLY A 289 -18.04 36.64 1.70
C GLY A 289 -17.95 36.61 0.16
N ASP A 290 -17.62 37.76 -0.44
CA ASP A 290 -17.73 38.00 -1.90
C ASP A 290 -16.41 37.83 -2.70
N ALA A 291 -15.33 37.43 -2.05
CA ALA A 291 -14.05 37.11 -2.70
C ALA A 291 -13.84 35.58 -2.73
N PRO A 292 -13.21 35.01 -3.78
CA PRO A 292 -12.81 33.61 -3.76
C PRO A 292 -11.64 33.37 -2.79
N VAL A 293 -11.79 32.37 -1.91
CA VAL A 293 -10.74 31.87 -1.00
C VAL A 293 -9.82 30.85 -1.71
N ALA A 294 -8.68 30.50 -1.13
CA ALA A 294 -7.67 29.62 -1.75
C ALA A 294 -7.56 28.27 -1.04
N LEU A 295 -8.25 27.25 -1.55
CA LEU A 295 -8.40 25.93 -0.92
C LEU A 295 -7.25 24.98 -1.25
N SER A 296 -6.57 24.52 -0.21
CA SER A 296 -5.43 23.60 -0.20
C SER A 296 -5.77 22.20 0.32
N GLN A 297 -6.75 22.04 1.23
CA GLN A 297 -7.10 20.72 1.79
C GLN A 297 -8.61 20.55 2.01
N PHE A 298 -9.10 19.32 1.82
CA PHE A 298 -10.48 18.91 2.05
C PHE A 298 -10.54 17.73 3.02
N ILE A 299 -11.43 17.82 4.00
CA ILE A 299 -11.81 16.72 4.91
C ILE A 299 -13.33 16.53 4.87
N MET A 300 -13.76 15.28 4.88
CA MET A 300 -15.12 14.88 5.27
C MET A 300 -14.98 13.92 6.45
N ILE A 301 -15.85 14.07 7.45
CA ILE A 301 -15.98 13.27 8.68
C ILE A 301 -17.39 12.66 8.68
N ALA A 302 -17.54 11.39 9.01
CA ALA A 302 -18.83 10.69 8.96
C ALA A 302 -18.90 9.59 10.03
N PRO A 303 -20.00 9.54 10.81
CA PRO A 303 -19.96 8.89 12.12
C PRO A 303 -20.01 7.37 11.98
N ILE A 304 -18.94 6.69 12.41
CA ILE A 304 -18.90 5.22 12.54
C ILE A 304 -19.93 4.65 13.51
N ASN A 305 -20.40 5.48 14.44
CA ASN A 305 -21.24 5.06 15.56
C ASN A 305 -22.72 5.19 15.22
N GLY A 306 -23.28 4.18 14.56
CA GLY A 306 -24.73 4.09 14.34
C GLY A 306 -25.14 2.93 13.44
N THR A 307 -26.44 2.81 13.17
CA THR A 307 -27.00 1.91 12.14
C THR A 307 -26.95 2.54 10.75
N TYR A 308 -25.93 3.35 10.49
CA TYR A 308 -25.81 4.20 9.30
C TYR A 308 -24.81 3.61 8.31
N ALA A 309 -25.11 3.77 7.03
CA ALA A 309 -24.20 3.40 5.96
C ALA A 309 -23.19 4.54 5.74
N LEU A 310 -21.94 4.32 6.14
CA LEU A 310 -20.86 5.29 5.95
C LEU A 310 -20.68 5.67 4.46
N PRO A 311 -20.31 6.92 4.12
CA PRO A 311 -20.08 7.35 2.74
C PRO A 311 -18.93 6.59 2.06
N LYS A 312 -19.09 6.20 0.78
CA LYS A 312 -18.08 5.43 0.04
C LYS A 312 -17.12 6.27 -0.78
N ASP A 313 -17.54 6.57 -2.00
CA ASP A 313 -16.80 7.37 -2.97
C ASP A 313 -17.38 8.79 -2.93
N ILE A 314 -16.52 9.78 -2.74
CA ILE A 314 -16.93 11.20 -2.68
C ILE A 314 -16.20 12.03 -3.73
N LEU A 315 -16.85 13.07 -4.22
CA LEU A 315 -16.31 14.00 -5.21
C LEU A 315 -16.57 15.45 -4.80
N VAL A 316 -15.50 16.23 -4.70
CA VAL A 316 -15.50 17.64 -4.33
C VAL A 316 -15.20 18.48 -5.57
N LEU A 317 -16.10 19.40 -5.89
CA LEU A 317 -16.04 20.32 -7.01
C LEU A 317 -15.96 21.77 -6.50
N THR A 318 -15.23 22.63 -7.19
CA THR A 318 -15.14 24.06 -6.83
C THR A 318 -15.44 25.00 -8.00
N ASP A 319 -16.02 26.16 -7.72
CA ASP A 319 -16.15 27.27 -8.67
C ASP A 319 -15.76 28.60 -7.99
N ALA A 320 -14.94 29.42 -8.64
CA ALA A 320 -14.58 30.77 -8.17
C ALA A 320 -15.56 31.86 -8.65
N SER A 321 -16.41 31.55 -9.64
CA SER A 321 -17.33 32.51 -10.25
C SER A 321 -18.38 33.02 -9.25
N ALA A 322 -18.85 34.26 -9.44
CA ALA A 322 -19.90 34.83 -8.60
C ALA A 322 -21.25 34.08 -8.69
N ALA A 323 -21.47 33.29 -9.74
CA ALA A 323 -22.77 32.67 -10.04
C ALA A 323 -22.87 31.18 -9.68
N GLY A 324 -21.76 30.51 -9.34
CA GLY A 324 -21.78 29.09 -8.95
C GLY A 324 -22.24 28.15 -10.06
N THR A 325 -21.90 28.45 -11.33
CA THR A 325 -22.35 27.67 -12.50
C THR A 325 -21.21 26.95 -13.24
N ARG A 326 -19.97 27.03 -12.76
CA ARG A 326 -18.76 26.59 -13.50
C ARG A 326 -17.86 25.64 -12.69
N PHE A 327 -18.48 24.75 -11.91
CA PHE A 327 -17.82 23.76 -11.07
C PHE A 327 -16.75 22.92 -11.79
N ARG A 328 -15.65 22.66 -11.09
CA ARG A 328 -14.49 21.87 -11.55
C ARG A 328 -14.05 20.88 -10.47
N PRO A 329 -13.72 19.61 -10.79
CA PRO A 329 -13.18 18.68 -9.80
C PRO A 329 -11.91 19.20 -9.12
N TRP A 330 -11.93 19.21 -7.80
CA TRP A 330 -10.79 19.56 -6.94
C TRP A 330 -10.21 18.32 -6.27
N VAL A 331 -11.02 17.60 -5.49
CA VAL A 331 -10.62 16.39 -4.79
C VAL A 331 -11.63 15.27 -5.06
N ARG A 332 -11.16 14.04 -5.15
CA ARG A 332 -11.98 12.83 -5.16
C ARG A 332 -11.24 11.76 -4.36
N GLY A 333 -11.97 10.93 -3.63
CA GLY A 333 -11.34 9.77 -3.00
C GLY A 333 -12.30 8.80 -2.36
N GLN A 334 -11.71 7.74 -1.84
CA GLN A 334 -12.37 6.83 -0.92
C GLN A 334 -11.96 7.16 0.48
N VAL A 335 -13.00 7.28 1.29
CA VAL A 335 -12.98 7.13 2.73
C VAL A 335 -12.13 5.85 3.10
N ALA A 336 -11.06 5.89 3.95
CA ALA A 336 -10.08 4.76 4.23
C ALA A 336 -10.67 3.69 5.21
N PRO A 337 -10.14 2.79 6.08
CA PRO A 337 -10.96 1.87 6.97
C PRO A 337 -11.93 2.21 8.21
N ASP A 338 -11.91 3.35 8.94
CA ASP A 338 -12.61 3.73 10.24
C ASP A 338 -13.58 5.01 10.39
N GLY A 339 -14.42 5.46 9.42
CA GLY A 339 -15.30 6.68 9.40
C GLY A 339 -15.50 7.60 8.12
N ALA A 340 -14.49 8.06 7.37
CA ALA A 340 -14.50 9.26 6.52
C ALA A 340 -13.24 9.50 5.59
N PHE A 341 -12.90 10.74 5.18
CA PHE A 341 -11.86 11.02 4.15
C PHE A 341 -11.06 12.34 4.34
N ASP A 342 -9.76 12.30 3.99
CA ASP A 342 -8.85 13.45 3.89
C ASP A 342 -8.12 13.43 2.53
N SER A 343 -7.99 14.61 1.90
CA SER A 343 -7.30 14.82 0.63
C SER A 343 -5.77 14.83 0.69
N GLY A 344 -5.20 14.98 1.89
CA GLY A 344 -3.86 15.51 2.12
C GLY A 344 -3.71 16.97 1.66
N PRO A 345 -2.56 17.61 1.91
CA PRO A 345 -2.25 18.93 1.36
C PRO A 345 -2.16 18.89 -0.18
N ASN A 346 -2.93 19.74 -0.85
CA ASN A 346 -2.95 19.90 -2.31
C ASN A 346 -2.51 21.33 -2.71
N ALA A 347 -2.13 21.49 -3.98
CA ALA A 347 -1.82 22.82 -4.53
C ALA A 347 -3.05 23.76 -4.43
N PRO A 348 -2.93 24.95 -3.79
CA PRO A 348 -4.08 25.81 -3.50
C PRO A 348 -4.91 26.21 -4.72
N ARG A 349 -6.24 26.19 -4.59
CA ARG A 349 -7.20 26.51 -5.65
C ARG A 349 -8.18 27.59 -5.23
N SER A 350 -8.25 28.64 -6.02
CA SER A 350 -9.25 29.70 -5.85
C SER A 350 -10.68 29.14 -6.02
N ALA A 351 -11.54 29.35 -5.02
CA ALA A 351 -12.91 28.86 -4.96
C ALA A 351 -13.82 29.84 -4.20
N ARG A 352 -15.10 29.88 -4.58
CA ARG A 352 -16.19 30.60 -3.90
C ARG A 352 -17.33 29.64 -3.53
N TRP A 353 -17.53 28.61 -4.34
CA TRP A 353 -18.51 27.55 -4.13
C TRP A 353 -17.80 26.21 -4.02
N ILE A 354 -18.22 25.39 -3.08
CA ILE A 354 -17.72 24.03 -2.84
C ILE A 354 -18.93 23.10 -2.93
N LYS A 355 -18.96 22.25 -3.96
CA LYS A 355 -20.04 21.29 -4.23
C LYS A 355 -19.53 19.88 -3.99
N ILE A 356 -20.21 19.14 -3.13
CA ILE A 356 -19.81 17.81 -2.69
C ILE A 356 -20.88 16.83 -3.14
N LEU A 357 -20.44 15.77 -3.81
CA LEU A 357 -21.30 14.70 -4.31
C LEU A 357 -20.97 13.42 -3.54
N ILE A 358 -21.96 12.89 -2.82
CA ILE A 358 -21.91 11.57 -2.20
C ILE A 358 -22.45 10.58 -3.24
N LEU A 359 -21.57 9.73 -3.75
CA LEU A 359 -21.86 8.91 -4.92
C LEU A 359 -22.54 7.58 -4.53
N ASN A 360 -22.23 7.08 -3.34
CA ASN A 360 -22.66 5.80 -2.80
C ASN A 360 -22.32 5.70 -1.30
N ALA A 361 -22.94 4.72 -0.66
CA ALA A 361 -22.67 4.32 0.72
C ALA A 361 -22.01 2.93 0.76
N ARG A 362 -21.75 2.45 1.97
CA ARG A 362 -20.95 1.22 2.19
C ARG A 362 -21.80 0.06 2.69
N ALA A 363 -22.66 0.28 3.68
CA ALA A 363 -23.73 -0.63 4.06
C ALA A 363 -25.03 -0.28 3.30
N ALA A 364 -26.10 -1.01 3.58
CA ALA A 364 -27.46 -0.58 3.24
C ALA A 364 -28.09 0.11 4.46
N GLY A 365 -28.79 1.22 4.23
CA GLY A 365 -29.40 2.06 5.28
C GLY A 365 -29.23 3.55 4.99
N PRO A 366 -29.70 4.44 5.89
CA PRO A 366 -29.46 5.88 5.80
C PRO A 366 -27.96 6.19 5.87
N VAL A 367 -27.52 7.19 5.13
CA VAL A 367 -26.14 7.70 5.15
C VAL A 367 -26.04 8.82 6.15
N ALA A 368 -24.98 8.79 6.97
CA ALA A 368 -24.65 9.86 7.90
C ALA A 368 -23.34 10.54 7.48
N ILE A 369 -23.26 11.86 7.69
CA ILE A 369 -22.05 12.68 7.58
C ILE A 369 -22.06 13.63 8.78
N GLU A 370 -20.94 13.79 9.48
CA GLU A 370 -20.84 14.63 10.66
C GLU A 370 -20.38 16.04 10.27
N ARG A 371 -19.19 16.15 9.66
CA ARG A 371 -18.54 17.44 9.37
C ARG A 371 -17.87 17.45 8.01
N ILE A 372 -17.83 18.62 7.39
CA ILE A 372 -17.09 18.91 6.16
C ILE A 372 -16.22 20.15 6.41
N SER A 373 -14.92 20.02 6.16
CA SER A 373 -13.92 21.06 6.44
C SER A 373 -13.04 21.32 5.22
N VAL A 374 -12.72 22.58 4.95
CA VAL A 374 -11.82 22.98 3.85
C VAL A 374 -10.88 24.09 4.30
N PHE A 375 -9.63 24.07 3.80
CA PHE A 375 -8.54 24.92 4.28
C PHE A 375 -7.84 25.60 3.11
#